data_AF-A0A8T5QKG3-F1
#
_entry.id   AF-A0A8T5QKG3-F1
#
_cell.length_a   1.000
_cell.length_b   1.000
_cell.length_c   1.000
_cell.angle_alpha   90.00
_cell.angle_beta   90.00
_cell.angle_gamma   90.00
#
_symmetry.space_group_name_H-M   'P 1'
#
loop_
_entity.id
_entity.type
_entity.pdbx_description
1 polymer ?
#
loop_
_entity_poly.entity_id
_entity_poly.type
_entity_poly.pdbx_seq_one_letter_code
_entity_poly.pdbx_strand_id
1 'polypeptide(L)'
;AKWCPGLAFYKYKPVIDIKKGVKDPKAVADSCPVDVYTAKSKDLAINKDNLLKCHLCGACTDVDPEHIKLNESDKEFVFTVESWGQLSPKQIVSVAVEIIQKKCDEAVKLVGK
;
A
#
# COMPACT_ATOMS: atom_id res chain seq x y z
N ALA A 1 21.59 5.53 12.65
CA ALA A 1 20.96 4.47 11.84
C ALA A 1 21.94 3.65 10.98
N LYS A 2 23.25 3.63 11.27
CA LYS A 2 24.27 3.00 10.40
C LYS A 2 24.16 1.47 10.20
N TRP A 3 23.37 0.80 11.05
CA TRP A 3 23.19 -0.67 11.04
C TRP A 3 21.84 -1.11 10.47
N CYS A 4 21.02 -0.19 9.96
CA CYS A 4 19.75 -0.55 9.33
C CYS A 4 20.05 -1.25 7.99
N PRO A 5 19.47 -2.43 7.69
CA PRO A 5 19.80 -3.18 6.47
C PRO A 5 19.06 -2.69 5.21
N GLY A 6 18.09 -1.79 5.38
CA GLY A 6 17.27 -1.31 4.27
C GLY A 6 16.24 -0.27 4.70
N LEU A 7 15.45 0.18 3.72
CA LEU A 7 14.19 0.87 3.94
C LEU A 7 13.07 -0.17 4.01
N ALA A 8 12.21 -0.05 5.01
CA ALA A 8 11.01 -0.88 5.11
C ALA A 8 9.82 -0.01 5.50
N PHE A 9 8.73 -0.13 4.77
CA PHE A 9 7.48 0.56 5.05
C PHE A 9 6.31 -0.29 4.58
N TYR A 10 5.12 -0.03 5.13
CA TYR A 10 3.89 -0.64 4.70
C TYR A 10 2.83 0.42 4.47
N LYS A 11 1.81 0.04 3.70
CA LYS A 11 0.54 0.74 3.59
C LYS A 11 -0.59 -0.28 3.53
N TYR A 12 -1.79 0.12 3.90
CA TYR A 12 -2.96 -0.73 3.67
C TYR A 12 -3.20 -0.91 2.18
N LYS A 13 -3.80 -2.04 1.80
CA LYS A 13 -4.20 -2.26 0.42
C LYS A 13 -5.31 -1.26 0.07
N PRO A 14 -5.15 -0.46 -1.01
CA PRO A 14 -6.18 0.47 -1.44
C PRO A 14 -7.45 -0.25 -1.89
N VAL A 15 -8.60 0.27 -1.47
CA VAL A 15 -9.93 -0.14 -1.91
C VAL A 15 -10.61 1.07 -2.55
N ILE A 16 -10.92 0.98 -3.84
CA ILE A 16 -11.45 2.12 -4.61
C ILE A 16 -12.86 1.76 -5.10
N ASP A 17 -13.83 2.61 -4.75
CA ASP A 17 -15.19 2.53 -5.27
C ASP A 17 -15.45 3.71 -6.22
N ILE A 18 -15.86 3.39 -7.45
CA ILE A 18 -16.27 4.37 -8.46
C ILE A 18 -17.78 4.25 -8.65
N LYS A 19 -18.52 5.29 -8.27
CA LYS A 19 -19.96 5.39 -8.55
C LYS A 19 -20.22 5.90 -9.97
N LYS A 20 -21.41 5.62 -10.48
CA LYS A 20 -21.89 6.21 -11.74
C LYS A 20 -22.00 7.73 -11.63
N GLY A 21 -21.67 8.45 -12.69
CA GLY A 21 -21.88 9.91 -12.76
C GLY A 21 -20.62 10.76 -12.58
N VAL A 22 -19.42 10.16 -12.64
CA VAL A 22 -18.14 10.90 -12.63
C VAL A 22 -18.18 12.01 -13.68
N LYS A 23 -18.03 13.26 -13.25
CA LYS A 23 -18.24 14.45 -14.10
C LYS A 23 -17.10 14.65 -15.08
N ASP A 24 -15.87 14.46 -14.61
CA ASP A 24 -14.64 14.59 -15.42
C ASP A 24 -13.67 13.42 -15.14
N PRO A 25 -13.83 12.29 -15.86
CA PRO A 25 -12.92 11.14 -15.73
C PRO A 25 -11.46 11.48 -15.99
N LYS A 26 -11.19 12.45 -16.87
CA LYS A 26 -9.82 12.82 -17.23
C LYS A 26 -9.15 13.54 -16.06
N ALA A 27 -9.84 14.49 -15.43
CA ALA A 27 -9.33 15.17 -14.25
C ALA A 27 -9.01 14.20 -13.10
N VAL A 28 -9.87 13.18 -12.87
CA VAL A 28 -9.61 12.14 -11.87
C VAL A 28 -8.37 11.33 -12.23
N ALA A 29 -8.21 10.93 -13.49
CA ALA A 29 -7.03 10.19 -13.93
C ALA A 29 -5.74 11.01 -13.79
N ASP A 30 -5.75 12.26 -14.25
CA ASP A 30 -4.61 13.18 -14.21
C ASP A 30 -4.22 13.56 -12.77
N SER A 31 -5.13 13.46 -11.80
CA SER A 31 -4.84 13.71 -10.38
C SER A 31 -3.99 12.61 -9.72
N CYS A 32 -3.92 11.42 -10.31
CA CYS A 32 -3.21 10.29 -9.73
C CYS A 32 -1.79 10.20 -10.30
N PRO A 33 -0.73 10.48 -9.52
CA PRO A 33 0.65 10.51 -10.03
C PRO A 33 1.23 9.14 -10.38
N VAL A 34 0.47 8.06 -10.13
CA VAL A 34 0.89 6.67 -10.33
C VAL A 34 -0.09 5.89 -11.22
N ASP A 35 -0.93 6.61 -11.97
CA ASP A 35 -1.78 6.06 -13.03
C ASP A 35 -2.67 4.89 -12.57
N VAL A 36 -3.31 5.02 -11.41
CA VAL A 36 -4.28 4.02 -10.88
C VAL A 36 -5.58 4.04 -11.67
N TYR A 37 -5.87 5.12 -12.39
CA TYR A 37 -7.08 5.27 -13.18
C TYR A 37 -6.77 5.35 -14.68
N THR A 38 -7.72 4.91 -15.49
CA THR A 38 -7.69 5.06 -16.95
C THR A 38 -9.01 5.69 -17.39
N ALA A 39 -8.93 6.86 -18.03
CA ALA A 39 -10.09 7.55 -18.57
C ALA A 39 -10.28 7.19 -20.07
N LYS A 40 -11.51 6.85 -20.45
CA LYS A 40 -11.92 6.65 -21.86
C LYS A 40 -13.22 7.40 -22.12
N SER A 41 -13.11 8.56 -22.77
CA SER A 41 -14.25 9.44 -23.07
C SER A 41 -15.05 9.82 -21.81
N LYS A 42 -16.12 9.08 -21.49
CA LYS A 42 -16.99 9.32 -20.34
C LYS A 42 -16.85 8.28 -19.22
N ASP A 43 -16.01 7.26 -19.43
CA ASP A 43 -15.81 6.18 -18.47
C ASP A 43 -14.47 6.32 -17.74
N LEU A 44 -14.49 6.01 -16.45
CA LEU A 44 -13.31 5.89 -15.60
C LEU A 44 -13.17 4.43 -15.16
N ALA A 45 -12.01 3.84 -15.38
CA ALA A 45 -11.69 2.48 -14.96
C ALA A 45 -10.46 2.47 -14.05
N ILE A 46 -10.36 1.44 -13.21
CA ILE A 46 -9.16 1.21 -12.39
C ILE A 46 -8.16 0.39 -13.21
N ASN A 47 -6.92 0.87 -13.28
CA ASN A 47 -5.78 0.10 -13.75
C ASN A 47 -5.32 -0.86 -12.65
N LYS A 48 -5.65 -2.15 -12.81
CA LYS A 48 -5.36 -3.19 -11.82
C LYS A 48 -3.86 -3.38 -11.58
N ASP A 49 -3.02 -3.15 -12.60
CA ASP A 49 -1.57 -3.32 -12.50
C ASP A 49 -0.92 -2.23 -11.64
N ASN A 50 -1.59 -1.07 -11.53
CA ASN A 50 -1.13 0.07 -10.75
C ASN A 50 -1.87 0.24 -9.42
N LEU A 51 -2.90 -0.56 -9.13
CA LEU A 51 -3.70 -0.41 -7.91
C LEU A 51 -2.82 -0.39 -6.64
N LEU A 52 -1.86 -1.30 -6.54
CA LEU A 52 -0.96 -1.38 -5.39
C LEU A 52 0.07 -0.24 -5.33
N LYS A 53 0.19 0.59 -6.37
CA LYS A 53 1.05 1.78 -6.38
C LYS A 53 0.36 2.99 -5.74
N CYS A 54 -0.97 3.01 -5.61
CA CYS A 54 -1.71 4.11 -4.98
C CYS A 54 -1.13 4.47 -3.60
N HIS A 55 -0.88 5.76 -3.36
CA HIS A 55 -0.28 6.26 -2.12
C HIS A 55 -1.29 6.58 -1.01
N LEU A 56 -2.59 6.30 -1.22
CA LEU A 56 -3.65 6.68 -0.29
C LEU A 56 -3.70 8.21 -0.03
N CYS A 57 -3.31 9.02 -1.02
CA CYS A 57 -3.17 10.47 -0.86
C CYS A 57 -4.47 11.27 -0.90
N GLY A 58 -5.59 10.68 -1.33
CA GLY A 58 -6.89 11.35 -1.38
C GLY A 58 -7.14 12.27 -2.59
N ALA A 59 -6.13 12.64 -3.37
CA ALA A 59 -6.27 13.61 -4.47
C ALA A 59 -7.40 13.28 -5.47
N CYS A 60 -7.58 12.00 -5.83
CA CYS A 60 -8.68 11.55 -6.70
C CYS A 60 -10.08 11.75 -6.09
N THR A 61 -10.18 11.67 -4.76
CA THR A 61 -11.41 11.94 -4.00
C THR A 61 -11.65 13.45 -3.89
N ASP A 62 -10.61 14.27 -3.78
CA ASP A 62 -10.76 15.73 -3.74
C ASP A 62 -11.30 16.29 -5.07
N VAL A 63 -10.95 15.66 -6.20
CA VAL A 63 -11.46 16.03 -7.54
C VAL A 63 -12.95 15.72 -7.69
N ASP A 64 -13.40 14.54 -7.24
CA ASP A 64 -14.81 14.13 -7.34
C ASP A 64 -15.27 13.36 -6.08
N PRO A 65 -15.55 14.05 -4.97
CA PRO A 65 -15.84 13.43 -3.68
C PRO A 65 -17.19 12.71 -3.64
N GLU A 66 -18.09 13.02 -4.57
CA GLU A 66 -19.41 12.40 -4.65
C GLU A 66 -19.32 10.97 -5.23
N HIS A 67 -18.42 10.78 -6.20
CA HIS A 67 -18.35 9.58 -7.03
C HIS A 67 -17.12 8.69 -6.80
N ILE A 68 -16.03 9.24 -6.29
CA ILE A 68 -14.79 8.49 -6.02
C ILE A 68 -14.63 8.33 -4.51
N LYS A 69 -14.50 7.09 -4.04
CA LYS A 69 -14.13 6.79 -2.66
C LYS A 69 -12.85 6.00 -2.62
N LEU A 70 -11.90 6.47 -1.83
CA LEU A 70 -10.65 5.79 -1.52
C LEU A 70 -10.67 5.32 -0.06
N ASN A 71 -10.60 4.01 0.14
CA ASN A 71 -10.58 3.36 1.44
C ASN A 71 -9.34 2.45 1.57
N GLU A 72 -9.17 1.90 2.76
CA GLU A 72 -8.10 0.97 3.12
C GLU A 72 -8.71 -0.39 3.49
N SER A 73 -8.05 -1.49 3.10
CA SER A 73 -8.41 -2.83 3.57
C SER A 73 -8.04 -3.00 5.04
N ASP A 74 -8.94 -3.59 5.82
CA ASP A 74 -8.75 -3.92 7.25
C ASP A 74 -7.88 -5.16 7.48
N LYS A 75 -7.67 -5.97 6.43
CA LYS A 75 -7.03 -7.29 6.51
C LYS A 75 -5.78 -7.41 5.65
N GLU A 76 -5.60 -6.52 4.68
CA GLU A 76 -4.52 -6.61 3.70
C GLU A 76 -3.64 -5.36 3.73
N PHE A 77 -2.32 -5.58 3.71
CA PHE A 77 -1.33 -4.51 3.58
C PHE A 77 -0.30 -4.88 2.51
N VAL A 78 0.29 -3.85 1.92
CA VAL A 78 1.41 -3.96 0.98
C VAL A 78 2.68 -3.59 1.74
N PHE A 79 3.56 -4.57 1.94
CA PHE A 79 4.84 -4.37 2.57
C PHE A 79 5.94 -4.21 1.52
N THR A 80 6.73 -3.15 1.65
CA THR A 80 7.84 -2.85 0.74
C THR A 80 9.14 -2.82 1.52
N VAL A 81 10.12 -3.56 1.01
CA VAL A 81 11.47 -3.64 1.57
C VAL A 81 12.47 -3.37 0.46
N GLU A 82 13.28 -2.34 0.64
CA GLU A 82 14.38 -1.98 -0.23
C GLU A 82 15.69 -2.16 0.55
N SER A 83 16.60 -2.95 0.02
CA SER A 83 17.88 -3.24 0.67
C SER A 83 18.94 -2.21 0.32
N TRP A 84 19.84 -1.90 1.26
CA TRP A 84 21.07 -1.15 0.98
C TRP A 84 22.18 -2.00 0.34
N GLY A 85 21.94 -3.28 0.11
CA GLY A 85 22.81 -4.20 -0.63
C GLY A 85 23.56 -5.23 0.23
N GLN A 86 23.61 -5.10 1.56
CA GLN A 86 24.33 -6.05 2.41
C GLN A 86 23.57 -7.39 2.58
N LEU A 87 22.24 -7.34 2.53
CA LEU A 87 21.33 -8.49 2.62
C LEU A 87 20.26 -8.36 1.55
N SER A 88 19.85 -9.45 0.90
CA SER A 88 18.68 -9.39 0.01
C SER A 88 17.39 -9.04 0.79
N PRO A 89 16.38 -8.41 0.15
CA PRO A 89 15.09 -8.16 0.81
C PRO A 89 14.47 -9.42 1.42
N LYS A 90 14.61 -10.58 0.76
CA LYS A 90 14.15 -11.87 1.28
C LYS A 90 14.85 -12.25 2.58
N GLN A 91 16.17 -12.12 2.64
CA GLN A 91 16.94 -12.39 3.87
C GLN A 91 16.53 -11.44 5.00
N ILE A 92 16.34 -10.16 4.71
CA ILE A 92 15.90 -9.16 5.70
C ILE A 92 14.58 -9.60 6.34
N VAL A 93 13.58 -9.96 5.53
CA VAL A 93 12.25 -10.37 6.03
C VAL A 93 12.33 -11.71 6.79
N SER A 94 13.05 -12.71 6.26
CA SER A 94 13.20 -14.00 6.92
C SER A 94 13.83 -13.88 8.31
N VAL A 95 14.95 -13.16 8.43
CA VAL A 95 15.63 -12.97 9.72
C VAL A 95 14.77 -12.12 10.68
N ALA A 96 14.02 -11.14 10.17
CA ALA A 96 13.09 -10.37 11.00
C ALA A 96 12.01 -11.26 11.64
N VAL A 97 11.42 -12.18 10.87
CA VAL A 97 10.43 -13.14 11.39
C VAL A 97 11.04 -14.09 12.41
N GLU A 98 12.24 -14.62 12.15
CA GLU A 98 12.96 -15.48 13.11
C GLU A 98 13.23 -14.76 14.43
N ILE A 99 13.61 -13.48 14.38
CA ILE A 99 13.83 -12.66 15.58
C ILE A 99 12.52 -12.46 16.36
N ILE A 100 11.40 -12.19 15.67
CA ILE A 100 10.08 -12.07 16.30
C ILE A 100 9.71 -13.38 17.00
N GLN A 101 9.84 -14.52 16.31
CA GLN A 101 9.55 -15.84 16.88
C GLN A 101 10.37 -16.09 18.15
N LYS A 102 11.68 -15.87 18.08
CA LYS A 102 12.59 -16.06 19.22
C LYS A 102 12.16 -15.20 20.42
N LYS A 103 11.78 -13.93 20.18
CA LYS A 103 11.31 -13.03 21.24
C LYS A 103 9.99 -13.50 21.85
N CYS A 104 9.07 -14.03 21.05
CA CYS A 104 7.83 -14.63 21.56
C CYS A 104 8.14 -15.84 22.44
N ASP A 105 9.03 -16.73 22.01
CA ASP A 105 9.43 -17.91 22.80
C ASP A 105 10.11 -17.52 24.12
N GLU A 106 10.97 -16.49 24.09
CA GLU A 106 11.59 -15.91 25.29
C GLU A 106 10.53 -15.32 26.22
N ALA A 107 9.55 -14.57 25.69
CA ALA A 107 8.47 -14.01 26.47
C ALA A 107 7.66 -15.11 27.17
N VAL A 108 7.27 -16.16 26.43
CA VAL A 108 6.55 -17.31 26.99
C VAL A 108 7.35 -17.99 28.11
N LYS A 109 8.67 -18.15 27.97
CA LYS A 109 9.51 -18.72 29.06
C LYS A 109 9.56 -17.85 30.31
N LEU A 110 9.45 -16.53 30.16
CA LEU A 110 9.50 -15.59 31.28
C LEU A 110 8.15 -15.47 32.01
N VAL A 111 7.03 -15.60 31.28
CA VAL A 111 5.68 -15.40 31.85
C VAL A 111 4.91 -16.71 32.09
N GLY A 112 5.23 -17.76 31.33
CA GLY A 112 4.64 -19.08 31.46
C GLY A 112 5.23 -19.78 32.68
N LYS A 113 4.42 -19.92 33.72
CA LYS A 113 4.68 -20.87 34.82
C LYS A 113 4.59 -22.31 34.30
#